data_AF-A0A1S3Q7G9-F1
#
_entry.id   AF-A0A1S3Q7G9-F1
#
_cell.length_a   1.000
_cell.length_b   1.000
_cell.length_c   1.000
_cell.angle_alpha   90.00
_cell.angle_beta   90.00
_cell.angle_gamma   90.00
#
_symmetry.space_group_name_H-M   'P 1'
#
loop_
_entity.id
_entity.type
_entity.pdbx_description
1 polymer ?
#
loop_
_entity_poly.entity_id
_entity_poly.type
_entity_poly.pdbx_seq_one_letter_code
_entity_poly.pdbx_strand_id
1 'polypeptide(L)'
;MLLWLHTTFAFLYLLLTVYSMRRHTSKMHYREDDLVKRTLFVNGISKYAEEKHIKQHFEQAYENCSVLEARICYDVAKLMSLNSERKKTARSKKFFTDLQSKEYIPTMINPKPCGHLCCCIIKGCEQEEAVSYYTKLESKLKEEYRKEKEKVNSKPLGMAFVTFQNEAMTAIILKDYNACKCQGCHCRREPRSSTFSQHLHTYSWTVGYAPDPQNVYWEHLSVGGFPWWLRCFIINCILFLLLFFLTTPAIIISTMDKFNVTKPVEYLNNPIVTQFFPTLLLWAFSALLPTIV
;
A
#
# COMPACT_ATOMS: atom_id res chain seq x y z
N MET A 1 -25.22 30.34 -36.05
CA MET A 1 -26.08 29.16 -35.85
C MET A 1 -25.31 27.94 -35.34
N LEU A 2 -24.13 27.63 -35.92
CA LEU A 2 -23.27 26.52 -35.49
C LEU A 2 -22.90 26.54 -33.99
N LEU A 3 -22.56 27.71 -33.44
CA LEU A 3 -22.20 27.86 -32.02
C LEU A 3 -23.38 27.51 -31.09
N TRP A 4 -24.59 27.96 -31.42
CA TRP A 4 -25.80 27.64 -30.67
C TRP A 4 -26.13 26.14 -30.71
N LEU A 5 -25.89 25.49 -31.85
CA LEU A 5 -26.03 24.04 -31.99
C LEU A 5 -24.99 23.27 -31.15
N HIS A 6 -23.72 23.72 -31.13
CA HIS A 6 -22.70 23.11 -30.27
C HIS A 6 -23.04 23.27 -28.78
N THR A 7 -23.50 24.45 -28.36
CA THR A 7 -23.89 24.70 -26.96
C THR A 7 -25.08 23.84 -26.54
N THR A 8 -26.09 23.67 -27.40
CA THR A 8 -27.25 22.82 -27.09
C THR A 8 -26.86 21.35 -26.99
N PHE A 9 -26.04 20.83 -27.92
CA PHE A 9 -25.51 19.47 -27.81
C PHE A 9 -24.64 19.27 -26.57
N ALA A 10 -23.75 20.22 -26.24
CA ALA A 10 -22.92 20.14 -25.04
C ALA A 10 -23.76 20.07 -23.77
N PHE A 11 -24.84 20.86 -23.68
CA PHE A 11 -25.77 20.81 -22.54
C PHE A 11 -26.52 19.48 -22.46
N LEU A 12 -26.98 18.94 -23.58
CA LEU A 12 -27.63 17.62 -23.64
C LEU A 12 -26.68 16.49 -23.22
N TYR A 13 -25.43 16.50 -23.69
CA TYR A 13 -24.41 15.53 -23.29
C TYR A 13 -24.08 15.62 -21.80
N LEU A 14 -24.02 16.84 -21.24
CA LEU A 14 -23.81 17.03 -19.80
C LEU A 14 -24.96 16.43 -19.00
N LEU A 15 -26.21 16.72 -19.38
CA LEU A 15 -27.39 16.15 -18.72
C LEU A 15 -27.41 14.63 -18.80
N LEU A 16 -27.10 14.06 -19.98
CA LEU A 16 -27.02 12.61 -20.18
C LEU A 16 -25.91 11.98 -19.32
N THR A 17 -24.76 12.63 -19.21
CA THR A 17 -23.62 12.17 -18.40
C THR A 17 -23.99 12.20 -16.92
N VAL A 18 -24.56 13.30 -16.41
CA VAL A 18 -24.98 13.41 -15.00
C VAL A 18 -26.07 12.38 -14.69
N TYR A 19 -27.04 12.19 -15.58
CA TYR A 19 -28.08 11.18 -15.42
C TYR A 19 -27.50 9.76 -15.37
N SER A 20 -26.62 9.43 -16.32
CA SER A 20 -25.98 8.11 -16.40
C SER A 20 -25.10 7.84 -15.19
N MET A 21 -24.29 8.82 -14.77
CA MET A 21 -23.46 8.72 -13.56
C MET A 21 -24.32 8.55 -12.32
N ARG A 22 -25.37 9.36 -12.12
CA ARG A 22 -26.25 9.22 -10.95
C ARG A 22 -26.95 7.86 -10.90
N ARG A 23 -27.44 7.37 -12.04
CA ARG A 23 -28.10 6.06 -12.14
C ARG A 23 -27.12 4.91 -11.91
N HIS A 24 -25.87 5.04 -12.35
CA HIS A 24 -24.85 4.03 -12.10
C HIS A 24 -24.42 4.03 -10.64
N THR A 25 -24.14 5.21 -10.07
CA THR A 25 -23.78 5.38 -8.66
C THR A 25 -24.88 4.88 -7.73
N SER A 26 -26.16 5.09 -8.04
CA SER A 26 -27.27 4.59 -7.20
C SER A 26 -27.43 3.08 -7.23
N LYS A 27 -26.98 2.40 -8.29
CA LYS A 27 -27.00 0.94 -8.42
C LYS A 27 -25.72 0.27 -7.94
N MET A 28 -24.68 1.03 -7.63
CA MET A 28 -23.40 0.52 -7.20
C MET A 28 -23.47 0.13 -5.72
N HIS A 29 -23.74 -1.15 -5.43
CA HIS A 29 -23.84 -1.71 -4.08
C HIS A 29 -22.48 -1.87 -3.33
N TYR A 30 -21.45 -1.16 -3.78
CA TYR A 30 -20.03 -1.53 -3.65
C TYR A 30 -19.36 -1.17 -2.30
N ARG A 31 -20.08 -1.03 -1.19
CA ARG A 31 -19.42 -0.61 0.08
C ARG A 31 -19.88 -1.33 1.33
N GLU A 32 -20.97 -2.08 1.27
CA GLU A 32 -21.48 -2.75 2.47
C GLU A 32 -20.85 -4.14 2.69
N ASP A 33 -20.43 -4.81 1.61
CA ASP A 33 -19.89 -6.17 1.67
C ASP A 33 -18.38 -6.23 2.03
N ASP A 34 -17.62 -5.16 1.77
CA ASP A 34 -16.17 -5.06 2.07
C ASP A 34 -15.86 -4.70 3.54
N LEU A 35 -16.89 -4.39 4.34
CA LEU A 35 -16.76 -3.91 5.71
C LEU A 35 -17.25 -4.95 6.70
N VAL A 36 -16.42 -5.23 7.71
CA VAL A 36 -16.84 -6.07 8.84
C VAL A 36 -17.70 -5.19 9.75
N LYS A 37 -19.01 -5.16 9.52
CA LYS A 37 -19.95 -4.25 10.21
C LYS A 37 -19.93 -4.39 11.75
N ARG A 38 -19.43 -5.51 12.29
CA ARG A 38 -19.25 -5.77 13.73
C ARG A 38 -17.90 -5.34 14.31
N THR A 39 -16.93 -4.94 13.48
CA THR A 39 -15.59 -4.53 13.92
C THR A 39 -15.33 -3.08 13.52
N LEU A 40 -14.89 -2.28 14.49
CA LEU A 40 -14.46 -0.91 14.28
C LEU A 40 -12.93 -0.84 14.23
N PHE A 41 -12.43 -0.05 13.29
CA PHE A 41 -11.04 0.37 13.23
C PHE A 41 -10.91 1.74 13.91
N VAL A 42 -10.10 1.78 14.97
CA VAL A 42 -9.89 2.95 15.81
C VAL A 42 -8.44 3.41 15.65
N ASN A 43 -8.24 4.66 15.24
CA ASN A 43 -6.94 5.30 15.09
C ASN A 43 -6.81 6.47 16.08
N GLY A 44 -5.57 6.81 16.48
CA GLY A 44 -5.27 7.86 17.46
C GLY A 44 -5.22 7.37 18.91
N ILE A 45 -5.08 6.06 19.11
CA ILE A 45 -4.97 5.45 20.43
C ILE A 45 -3.59 5.76 21.02
N SER A 46 -3.54 6.06 22.32
CA SER A 46 -2.27 6.19 23.05
C SER A 46 -1.41 4.94 22.89
N LYS A 47 -0.10 5.12 22.65
CA LYS A 47 0.85 4.01 22.51
C LYS A 47 1.00 3.16 23.77
N TYR A 48 0.64 3.70 24.93
CA TYR A 48 0.67 3.01 26.22
C TYR A 48 -0.69 2.43 26.62
N ALA A 49 -1.67 2.45 25.71
CA ALA A 49 -2.97 1.87 25.97
C ALA A 49 -2.88 0.34 26.02
N GLU A 50 -3.59 -0.25 26.97
CA GLU A 50 -3.79 -1.70 27.04
C GLU A 50 -5.13 -2.09 26.42
N GLU A 51 -5.20 -3.30 25.84
CA GLU A 51 -6.42 -3.86 25.25
C GLU A 51 -7.60 -3.85 26.24
N LYS A 52 -7.32 -4.12 27.53
CA LYS A 52 -8.30 -4.11 28.61
C LYS A 52 -8.94 -2.74 28.82
N HIS A 53 -8.15 -1.67 28.80
CA HIS A 53 -8.65 -0.31 28.98
C HIS A 53 -9.53 0.14 27.82
N ILE A 54 -9.16 -0.23 26.58
CA ILE A 54 -9.98 0.06 25.39
C ILE A 54 -11.32 -0.66 25.50
N LYS A 55 -11.30 -1.94 25.91
CA LYS A 55 -12.51 -2.73 26.14
C LYS A 55 -13.43 -2.07 27.17
N GLN A 56 -12.89 -1.77 28.35
CA GLN A 56 -13.62 -1.16 29.46
C GLN A 56 -14.17 0.23 29.10
N HIS A 57 -13.44 1.02 28.31
CA HIS A 57 -13.93 2.30 27.82
C HIS A 57 -15.25 2.14 27.05
N PHE A 58 -15.30 1.25 26.07
CA PHE A 58 -16.50 1.04 25.26
C PHE A 58 -17.66 0.42 26.03
N GLU A 59 -17.38 -0.49 26.97
CA GLU A 59 -18.39 -1.11 27.84
C GLU A 59 -19.00 -0.11 28.84
N GLN A 60 -18.23 0.88 29.30
CA GLN A 60 -18.71 1.93 30.22
C GLN A 60 -19.36 3.12 29.50
N ALA A 61 -18.82 3.53 28.35
CA ALA A 61 -19.32 4.69 27.62
C ALA A 61 -20.67 4.43 26.92
N TYR A 62 -20.95 3.16 26.57
CA TYR A 62 -22.15 2.78 25.83
C TYR A 62 -22.92 1.69 26.59
N GLU A 63 -24.18 2.00 26.94
CA GLU A 63 -25.08 1.05 27.60
C GLU A 63 -25.33 -0.19 26.73
N ASN A 64 -25.43 -1.37 27.36
CA ASN A 64 -25.61 -2.67 26.70
C ASN A 64 -24.54 -2.99 25.63
N CYS A 65 -23.37 -2.36 25.71
CA CYS A 65 -22.24 -2.63 24.83
C CYS A 65 -21.42 -3.81 25.38
N SER A 66 -21.30 -4.87 24.58
CA SER A 66 -20.39 -5.98 24.85
C SER A 66 -19.31 -6.04 23.77
N VAL A 67 -18.06 -5.91 24.22
CA VAL A 67 -16.88 -5.99 23.36
C VAL A 67 -16.33 -7.40 23.44
N LEU A 68 -16.32 -8.11 22.30
CA LEU A 68 -15.79 -9.46 22.22
C LEU A 68 -14.26 -9.44 22.30
N GLU A 69 -13.64 -8.56 21.53
CA GLU A 69 -12.20 -8.52 21.38
C GLU A 69 -11.71 -7.10 21.05
N ALA A 70 -10.55 -6.73 21.58
CA ALA A 70 -9.82 -5.53 21.20
C ALA A 70 -8.38 -5.94 20.87
N ARG A 71 -7.95 -5.74 19.63
CA ARG A 71 -6.62 -6.08 19.12
C ARG A 71 -5.86 -4.82 18.77
N ILE A 72 -4.76 -4.54 19.47
CA ILE A 72 -3.86 -3.43 19.14
C ILE A 72 -3.01 -3.79 17.92
N CYS A 73 -2.81 -2.82 17.03
CA CYS A 73 -1.94 -2.95 15.87
C CYS A 73 -0.49 -2.62 16.23
N TYR A 74 0.43 -3.50 15.83
CA TYR A 74 1.87 -3.36 16.04
C TYR A 74 2.61 -3.24 14.71
N ASP A 75 3.82 -2.67 14.75
CA ASP A 75 4.69 -2.61 13.57
C ASP A 75 5.22 -4.01 13.22
N VAL A 76 4.62 -4.62 12.21
CA VAL A 76 4.98 -5.96 11.70
C VAL A 76 5.73 -5.92 10.37
N ALA A 77 6.03 -4.74 9.81
CA ALA A 77 6.59 -4.61 8.47
C ALA A 77 7.90 -5.41 8.29
N LYS A 78 8.83 -5.27 9.25
CA LYS A 78 10.10 -6.02 9.24
C LYS A 78 9.90 -7.52 9.47
N LEU A 79 8.92 -7.92 10.30
CA LEU A 79 8.63 -9.33 10.53
C LEU A 79 8.07 -9.99 9.26
N MET A 80 7.21 -9.27 8.53
CA MET A 80 6.65 -9.70 7.26
C MET A 80 7.72 -9.79 6.17
N SER A 81 8.62 -8.80 6.08
CA SER A 81 9.74 -8.83 5.13
C SER A 81 10.64 -10.04 5.36
N LEU A 82 11.05 -10.31 6.61
CA LEU A 82 11.85 -11.49 6.99
C LEU A 82 11.12 -12.80 6.67
N ASN A 83 9.81 -12.87 6.87
CA ASN A 83 9.03 -14.07 6.52
C ASN A 83 8.93 -14.27 5.00
N SER A 84 8.80 -13.18 4.23
CA SER A 84 8.81 -13.20 2.76
C SER A 84 10.16 -13.70 2.23
N GLU A 85 11.27 -13.15 2.75
CA GLU A 85 12.63 -13.59 2.43
C GLU A 85 12.84 -15.05 2.79
N ARG A 86 12.43 -15.48 3.99
CA ARG A 86 12.51 -16.89 4.41
C ARG A 86 11.75 -17.82 3.48
N LYS A 87 10.54 -17.44 3.03
CA LYS A 87 9.76 -18.24 2.06
C LYS A 87 10.46 -18.31 0.71
N LYS A 88 11.08 -17.21 0.24
CA LYS A 88 11.88 -17.19 -1.00
C LYS A 88 13.09 -18.12 -0.87
N THR A 89 13.87 -17.98 0.21
CA THR A 89 15.01 -18.85 0.54
C THR A 89 14.62 -20.32 0.61
N ALA A 90 13.50 -20.67 1.27
CA ALA A 90 13.03 -22.04 1.35
C ALA A 90 12.67 -22.62 -0.03
N ARG A 91 12.05 -21.82 -0.91
CA ARG A 91 11.77 -22.21 -2.30
C ARG A 91 13.06 -22.43 -3.09
N SER A 92 14.03 -21.52 -2.98
CA SER A 92 15.34 -21.65 -3.64
C SER A 92 16.11 -22.87 -3.13
N LYS A 93 16.15 -23.09 -1.81
CA LYS A 93 16.76 -24.28 -1.20
C LYS A 93 16.15 -25.56 -1.77
N LYS A 94 14.82 -25.64 -1.80
CA LYS A 94 14.10 -26.79 -2.37
C LYS A 94 14.49 -27.01 -3.83
N PHE A 95 14.47 -25.96 -4.65
CA PHE A 95 14.87 -26.03 -6.05
C PHE A 95 16.28 -26.62 -6.24
N PHE A 96 17.28 -26.11 -5.51
CA PHE A 96 18.66 -26.62 -5.64
C PHE A 96 18.86 -28.01 -5.04
N THR A 97 18.11 -28.36 -4.00
CA THR A 97 18.13 -29.73 -3.44
C THR A 97 17.54 -30.72 -4.44
N ASP A 98 16.41 -30.38 -5.06
CA ASP A 98 15.78 -31.19 -6.10
C ASP A 98 16.69 -31.33 -7.33
N LEU A 99 17.41 -30.26 -7.70
CA LEU A 99 18.40 -30.28 -8.80
C LEU A 99 19.58 -31.19 -8.48
N GLN A 100 20.18 -31.06 -7.30
CA GLN A 100 21.29 -31.91 -6.84
C GLN A 100 20.89 -33.39 -6.81
N SER A 101 19.65 -33.71 -6.42
CA SER A 101 19.14 -35.08 -6.41
C SER A 101 18.98 -35.71 -7.81
N LYS A 102 18.77 -34.88 -8.84
CA LYS A 102 18.60 -35.32 -10.23
C LYS A 102 19.93 -35.44 -10.98
N GLU A 103 20.80 -34.45 -10.81
CA GLU A 103 22.05 -34.34 -11.56
C GLU A 103 23.23 -34.97 -10.84
N TYR A 104 23.09 -35.31 -9.54
CA TYR A 104 24.15 -35.83 -8.66
C TYR A 104 25.38 -34.92 -8.54
N ILE A 105 25.28 -33.66 -9.00
CA ILE A 105 26.36 -32.66 -8.95
C ILE A 105 25.89 -31.48 -8.10
N PRO A 106 26.71 -31.01 -7.13
CA PRO A 106 26.39 -29.81 -6.37
C PRO A 106 26.45 -28.57 -7.26
N THR A 107 25.36 -27.79 -7.27
CA THR A 107 25.31 -26.52 -8.00
C THR A 107 26.05 -25.42 -7.24
N MET A 108 26.94 -24.73 -7.92
CA MET A 108 27.70 -23.60 -7.39
C MET A 108 27.01 -22.29 -7.76
N ILE A 109 26.80 -21.40 -6.78
CA ILE A 109 26.17 -20.08 -6.99
C ILE A 109 27.11 -18.97 -6.55
N ASN A 110 26.96 -17.79 -7.17
CA ASN A 110 27.59 -16.57 -6.68
C ASN A 110 26.53 -15.73 -5.92
N PRO A 111 26.60 -15.65 -4.58
CA PRO A 111 25.59 -14.97 -3.78
C PRO A 111 25.68 -13.44 -3.88
N LYS A 112 26.74 -12.89 -4.48
CA LYS A 112 26.97 -11.44 -4.57
C LYS A 112 26.60 -10.90 -5.96
N PRO A 113 26.07 -9.67 -6.04
CA PRO A 113 25.62 -9.07 -7.31
C PRO A 113 26.74 -8.87 -8.34
N CYS A 114 28.01 -8.92 -7.92
CA CYS A 114 29.17 -8.95 -8.81
C CYS A 114 29.11 -10.07 -9.85
N GLY A 115 28.46 -11.21 -9.55
CA GLY A 115 28.30 -12.31 -10.50
C GLY A 115 27.21 -12.09 -11.56
N HIS A 116 26.35 -11.08 -11.40
CA HIS A 116 25.32 -10.74 -12.40
C HIS A 116 25.82 -9.75 -13.45
N LEU A 117 26.83 -8.95 -13.13
CA LEU A 117 27.38 -7.90 -13.99
C LEU A 117 28.67 -8.31 -14.72
N CYS A 118 29.39 -9.32 -14.24
CA CYS A 118 30.68 -9.73 -14.80
C CYS A 118 30.96 -11.22 -14.54
N CYS A 119 31.46 -11.92 -15.57
CA CYS A 119 31.73 -13.36 -15.54
C CYS A 119 33.04 -13.75 -14.82
N CYS A 120 33.72 -12.81 -14.15
CA CYS A 120 35.05 -13.01 -13.60
C CYS A 120 34.99 -13.43 -12.11
N ILE A 121 35.84 -14.39 -11.73
CA ILE A 121 36.07 -14.76 -10.32
C ILE A 121 36.94 -13.67 -9.68
N ILE A 122 36.29 -12.65 -9.13
CA ILE A 122 36.95 -11.57 -8.39
C ILE A 122 37.17 -12.03 -6.95
N LYS A 123 38.35 -11.75 -6.36
CA LYS A 123 38.62 -11.98 -4.93
C LYS A 123 37.51 -11.33 -4.09
N GLY A 124 36.78 -12.14 -3.33
CA GLY A 124 35.61 -11.71 -2.55
C GLY A 124 34.25 -12.08 -3.15
N CYS A 125 34.19 -12.65 -4.36
CA CYS A 125 32.97 -13.19 -4.99
C CYS A 125 33.14 -14.69 -5.28
N GLU A 126 33.49 -15.45 -4.25
CA GLU A 126 33.69 -16.90 -4.36
C GLU A 126 32.35 -17.61 -4.55
N GLN A 127 32.38 -18.66 -5.37
CA GLN A 127 31.22 -19.51 -5.56
C GLN A 127 31.03 -20.38 -4.31
N GLU A 128 29.81 -20.44 -3.82
CA GLU A 128 29.43 -21.31 -2.70
C GLU A 128 28.45 -22.39 -3.20
N GLU A 129 28.45 -23.55 -2.55
CA GLU A 129 27.46 -24.59 -2.82
C GLU A 129 26.05 -24.08 -2.48
N ALA A 130 25.14 -24.15 -3.44
CA ALA A 130 23.81 -23.55 -3.33
C ALA A 130 23.01 -24.08 -2.12
N VAL A 131 23.00 -25.40 -1.91
CA VAL A 131 22.25 -26.03 -0.83
C VAL A 131 22.80 -25.61 0.53
N SER A 132 24.13 -25.59 0.69
CA SER A 132 24.80 -25.14 1.92
C SER A 132 24.50 -23.66 2.19
N TYR A 133 24.65 -22.80 1.19
CA TYR A 133 24.35 -21.37 1.28
C TYR A 133 22.90 -21.11 1.73
N TYR A 134 21.91 -21.69 1.05
CA TYR A 134 20.51 -21.48 1.39
C TYR A 134 20.12 -22.10 2.73
N THR A 135 20.77 -23.19 3.16
CA THR A 135 20.58 -23.78 4.50
C THR A 135 21.06 -22.84 5.60
N LYS A 136 22.25 -22.24 5.43
CA LYS A 136 22.79 -21.24 6.35
C LYS A 136 21.92 -19.98 6.37
N LEU A 137 21.49 -19.50 5.20
CA LEU A 137 20.64 -18.33 5.07
C LEU A 137 19.27 -18.55 5.72
N GLU A 138 18.65 -19.71 5.52
CA GLU A 138 17.37 -20.07 6.16
C GLU A 138 17.49 -20.05 7.68
N SER A 139 18.58 -20.62 8.21
CA SER A 139 18.85 -20.64 9.66
C SER A 139 19.04 -19.23 10.23
N LYS A 140 19.79 -18.39 9.52
CA LYS A 140 19.98 -16.97 9.87
C LYS A 140 18.64 -16.21 9.88
N LEU A 141 17.85 -16.32 8.81
CA LEU A 141 16.55 -15.66 8.70
C LEU A 141 15.56 -16.14 9.78
N LYS A 142 15.60 -17.43 10.14
CA LYS A 142 14.76 -17.99 11.21
C LYS A 142 15.12 -17.39 12.57
N GLU A 143 16.40 -17.20 12.85
CA GLU A 143 16.86 -16.58 14.09
C GLU A 143 16.54 -15.07 14.14
N GLU A 144 16.75 -14.35 13.04
CA GLU A 144 16.37 -12.94 12.94
C GLU A 144 14.86 -12.73 13.08
N TYR A 145 14.05 -13.62 12.48
CA TYR A 145 12.60 -13.62 12.64
C TYR A 145 12.19 -13.83 14.10
N ARG A 146 12.82 -14.77 14.81
CA ARG A 146 12.55 -15.02 16.24
C ARG A 146 12.86 -13.78 17.08
N LYS A 147 14.03 -13.17 16.87
CA LYS A 147 14.45 -11.94 17.56
C LYS A 147 13.52 -10.76 17.29
N GLU A 148 13.03 -10.60 16.06
CA GLU A 148 12.09 -9.52 15.73
C GLU A 148 10.71 -9.81 16.32
N LYS A 149 10.24 -11.07 16.30
CA LYS A 149 8.95 -11.48 16.87
C LYS A 149 8.83 -11.14 18.35
N GLU A 150 9.91 -11.29 19.11
CA GLU A 150 9.97 -10.91 20.53
C GLU A 150 9.82 -9.39 20.75
N LYS A 151 10.20 -8.57 19.75
CA LYS A 151 10.17 -7.10 19.82
C LYS A 151 8.90 -6.47 19.25
N VAL A 152 8.06 -7.22 18.52
CA VAL A 152 6.87 -6.65 17.85
C VAL A 152 5.92 -5.99 18.86
N ASN A 153 5.68 -6.64 20.00
CA ASN A 153 4.76 -6.15 21.03
C ASN A 153 5.23 -4.83 21.68
N SER A 154 6.50 -4.44 21.52
CA SER A 154 7.03 -3.18 22.05
C SER A 154 6.85 -1.99 21.11
N LYS A 155 6.28 -2.17 19.90
CA LYS A 155 6.13 -1.13 18.87
C LYS A 155 4.65 -0.93 18.47
N PRO A 156 3.80 -0.41 19.38
CA PRO A 156 2.40 -0.14 19.07
C PRO A 156 2.26 1.04 18.11
N LEU A 157 1.33 0.92 17.15
CA LEU A 157 1.09 1.92 16.11
C LEU A 157 0.05 2.99 16.51
N GLY A 158 -0.61 2.83 17.66
CA GLY A 158 -1.71 3.72 18.07
C GLY A 158 -3.01 3.48 17.30
N MET A 159 -3.20 2.24 16.83
CA MET A 159 -4.40 1.79 16.13
C MET A 159 -4.89 0.48 16.77
N ALA A 160 -6.19 0.22 16.73
CA ALA A 160 -6.76 -1.04 17.16
C ALA A 160 -7.98 -1.43 16.34
N PHE A 161 -8.20 -2.74 16.24
CA PHE A 161 -9.45 -3.35 15.78
C PHE A 161 -10.25 -3.78 16.99
N VAL A 162 -11.50 -3.31 17.09
CA VAL A 162 -12.38 -3.62 18.22
C VAL A 162 -13.64 -4.29 17.68
N THR A 163 -13.87 -5.53 18.09
CA THR A 163 -15.00 -6.35 17.64
C THR A 163 -16.09 -6.38 18.70
N PHE A 164 -17.30 -6.05 18.27
CA PHE A 164 -18.48 -5.93 19.11
C PHE A 164 -19.43 -7.10 18.90
N GLN A 165 -20.23 -7.38 19.93
CA GLN A 165 -21.25 -8.42 19.84
C GLN A 165 -22.31 -8.07 18.80
N ASN A 166 -22.78 -6.82 18.76
CA ASN A 166 -23.90 -6.38 17.93
C ASN A 166 -23.48 -5.31 16.92
N GLU A 167 -23.97 -5.41 15.68
CA GLU A 167 -23.77 -4.40 14.63
C GLU A 167 -24.48 -3.07 14.94
N ALA A 168 -25.64 -3.11 15.59
CA ALA A 168 -26.32 -1.89 16.01
C ALA A 168 -25.41 -1.00 16.89
N MET A 169 -24.54 -1.61 17.70
CA MET A 169 -23.64 -0.85 18.57
C MET A 169 -22.53 -0.15 17.80
N THR A 170 -21.96 -0.80 16.79
CA THR A 170 -20.91 -0.18 15.96
C THR A 170 -21.46 1.03 15.21
N ALA A 171 -22.70 0.96 14.73
CA ALA A 171 -23.40 2.09 14.11
C ALA A 171 -23.63 3.26 15.08
N ILE A 172 -24.02 2.98 16.34
CA ILE A 172 -24.21 4.00 17.37
C ILE A 172 -22.88 4.69 17.71
N ILE A 173 -21.82 3.90 17.95
CA ILE A 173 -20.48 4.42 18.25
C ILE A 173 -19.96 5.25 17.07
N LEU A 174 -20.10 4.74 15.86
CA LEU A 174 -19.66 5.44 14.66
C LEU A 174 -20.39 6.77 14.47
N LYS A 175 -21.70 6.80 14.76
CA LYS A 175 -22.50 8.03 14.72
C LYS A 175 -22.06 9.02 15.79
N ASP A 176 -21.76 8.58 17.00
CA ASP A 176 -21.28 9.43 18.10
C ASP A 176 -19.94 10.09 17.77
N TYR A 177 -18.95 9.32 17.33
CA TYR A 177 -17.63 9.83 16.93
C TYR A 177 -17.66 10.71 15.66
N ASN A 178 -18.67 10.55 14.79
CA ASN A 178 -18.84 11.37 13.57
C ASN A 178 -19.91 12.45 13.69
N ALA A 179 -20.57 12.61 14.85
CA ALA A 179 -21.74 13.50 15.02
C ALA A 179 -21.44 14.99 14.74
N CYS A 180 -20.18 15.36 14.53
CA CYS A 180 -19.72 16.72 14.33
C CYS A 180 -18.65 16.86 13.24
N LYS A 181 -18.93 16.32 12.04
CA LYS A 181 -18.24 16.69 10.79
C LYS A 181 -19.20 17.44 9.86
N CYS A 182 -19.82 18.51 10.34
CA CYS A 182 -20.63 19.39 9.49
C CYS A 182 -19.71 20.38 8.76
N GLN A 183 -19.87 20.48 7.45
CA GLN A 183 -19.07 21.30 6.52
C GLN A 183 -18.83 22.74 7.05
N GLY A 184 -17.68 22.98 7.67
CA GLY A 184 -17.19 24.32 7.99
C GLY A 184 -17.50 24.88 9.39
N CYS A 185 -18.13 24.12 10.30
CA CYS A 185 -18.37 24.58 11.68
C CYS A 185 -17.66 23.69 12.70
N HIS A 186 -16.73 24.28 13.48
CA HIS A 186 -15.97 23.61 14.54
C HIS A 186 -16.78 23.40 15.83
N CYS A 187 -17.98 22.86 15.73
CA CYS A 187 -18.70 22.39 16.91
C CYS A 187 -18.38 20.91 17.08
N ARG A 188 -17.23 20.52 17.65
CA ARG A 188 -16.92 19.10 17.89
C ARG A 188 -17.61 18.68 19.20
N ARG A 189 -18.77 18.02 19.11
CA ARG A 189 -19.36 17.35 20.28
C ARG A 189 -18.39 16.24 20.70
N GLU A 190 -17.98 16.27 21.97
CA GLU A 190 -17.12 15.22 22.51
C GLU A 190 -17.91 13.90 22.53
N PRO A 191 -17.30 12.79 22.07
CA PRO A 191 -17.89 11.46 22.17
C PRO A 191 -18.20 11.10 23.63
N ARG A 192 -19.05 10.10 23.85
CA ARG A 192 -19.35 9.61 25.19
C ARG A 192 -18.07 9.27 25.95
N SER A 193 -18.00 9.74 27.19
CA SER A 193 -16.84 9.58 28.06
C SER A 193 -17.02 8.44 29.06
N SER A 194 -15.89 7.95 29.57
CA SER A 194 -15.77 6.95 30.62
C SER A 194 -14.63 7.34 31.56
N THR A 195 -14.41 6.59 32.64
CA THR A 195 -13.26 6.81 33.53
C THR A 195 -11.92 6.67 32.80
N PHE A 196 -11.88 5.94 31.68
CA PHE A 196 -10.68 5.72 30.86
C PHE A 196 -10.47 6.78 29.79
N SER A 197 -11.41 7.70 29.58
CA SER A 197 -11.37 8.63 28.44
C SER A 197 -10.20 9.60 28.47
N GLN A 198 -9.83 10.09 29.66
CA GLN A 198 -8.66 10.96 29.84
C GLN A 198 -7.36 10.20 29.58
N HIS A 199 -7.22 9.00 30.15
CA HIS A 199 -6.02 8.16 30.01
C HIS A 199 -5.79 7.69 28.56
N LEU A 200 -6.88 7.39 27.84
CA LEU A 200 -6.84 6.91 26.47
C LEU A 200 -6.89 8.02 25.41
N HIS A 201 -7.07 9.27 25.84
CA HIS A 201 -7.26 10.44 24.97
C HIS A 201 -8.36 10.22 23.91
N THR A 202 -9.53 9.71 24.34
CA THR A 202 -10.58 9.24 23.41
C THR A 202 -11.14 10.33 22.50
N TYR A 203 -10.96 11.60 22.86
CA TYR A 203 -11.34 12.77 22.07
C TYR A 203 -10.53 12.93 20.77
N SER A 204 -9.32 12.37 20.68
CA SER A 204 -8.48 12.44 19.47
C SER A 204 -8.72 11.29 18.50
N TRP A 205 -9.55 10.32 18.88
CA TRP A 205 -9.74 9.10 18.10
C TRP A 205 -10.51 9.37 16.81
N THR A 206 -10.12 8.64 15.77
CA THR A 206 -10.87 8.52 14.52
C THR A 206 -11.37 7.10 14.42
N VAL A 207 -12.69 6.94 14.34
CA VAL A 207 -13.36 5.64 14.31
C VAL A 207 -14.02 5.43 12.95
N GLY A 208 -13.79 4.26 12.34
CA GLY A 208 -14.42 3.82 11.11
C GLY A 208 -14.75 2.32 11.16
N TYR A 209 -15.54 1.83 10.22
CA TYR A 209 -15.68 0.39 10.04
C TYR A 209 -14.34 -0.23 9.63
N ALA A 210 -14.04 -1.41 10.17
CA ALA A 210 -12.88 -2.16 9.75
C ALA A 210 -13.09 -2.70 8.33
N PRO A 211 -12.09 -2.56 7.44
CA PRO A 211 -12.10 -3.29 6.17
C PRO A 211 -12.00 -4.79 6.42
N ASP A 212 -12.38 -5.60 5.42
CA ASP A 212 -12.14 -7.04 5.45
C ASP A 212 -10.65 -7.36 5.72
N PRO A 213 -10.33 -8.37 6.56
CA PRO A 213 -8.96 -8.74 6.87
C PRO A 213 -8.06 -9.01 5.66
N GLN A 214 -8.62 -9.47 4.53
CA GLN A 214 -7.90 -9.70 3.28
C GLN A 214 -7.53 -8.39 2.56
N ASN A 215 -8.30 -7.33 2.80
CA ASN A 215 -8.11 -6.00 2.20
C ASN A 215 -7.15 -5.11 3.03
N VAL A 216 -6.67 -5.59 4.18
CA VAL A 216 -5.72 -4.85 5.03
C VAL A 216 -4.28 -5.08 4.57
N TYR A 217 -3.63 -4.00 4.13
CA TYR A 217 -2.19 -3.99 3.82
C TYR A 217 -1.34 -3.81 5.09
N TRP A 218 -1.14 -4.90 5.83
CA TRP A 218 -0.44 -4.91 7.13
C TRP A 218 0.97 -4.30 7.09
N GLU A 219 1.72 -4.49 5.99
CA GLU A 219 3.08 -3.95 5.81
C GLU A 219 3.10 -2.42 5.74
N HIS A 220 1.99 -1.81 5.32
CA HIS A 220 1.88 -0.36 5.11
C HIS A 220 1.25 0.37 6.28
N LEU A 221 0.69 -0.35 7.27
CA LEU A 221 0.08 0.26 8.45
C LEU A 221 1.09 1.09 9.28
N SER A 222 2.37 0.72 9.28
CA SER A 222 3.42 1.48 9.98
C SER A 222 3.93 2.68 9.20
N VAL A 223 3.60 2.80 7.91
CA VAL A 223 4.02 3.90 7.03
C VAL A 223 3.07 5.08 7.22
N GLY A 224 3.27 5.82 8.31
CA GLY A 224 2.50 7.02 8.64
C GLY A 224 3.35 8.29 8.74
N GLY A 225 2.69 9.44 8.67
CA GLY A 225 3.29 10.75 8.98
C GLY A 225 4.22 11.30 7.89
N PHE A 226 5.32 11.93 8.32
CA PHE A 226 6.24 12.65 7.43
C PHE A 226 6.91 11.76 6.36
N PRO A 227 7.40 10.53 6.66
CA PRO A 227 7.98 9.65 5.64
C PRO A 227 6.99 9.27 4.54
N TRP A 228 5.70 9.13 4.87
CA TRP A 228 4.66 8.86 3.88
C TRP A 228 4.48 10.06 2.94
N TRP A 229 4.39 11.28 3.49
CA TRP A 229 4.30 12.51 2.69
C TRP A 229 5.52 12.72 1.80
N LEU A 230 6.73 12.43 2.31
CA LEU A 230 7.95 12.52 1.53
C LEU A 230 7.94 11.51 0.37
N ARG A 231 7.54 10.26 0.61
CA ARG A 231 7.38 9.25 -0.45
C ARG A 231 6.37 9.69 -1.51
N CYS A 232 5.21 10.19 -1.07
CA CYS A 232 4.18 10.72 -1.95
C CYS A 232 4.72 11.88 -2.80
N PHE A 233 5.42 12.83 -2.19
CA PHE A 233 6.04 13.95 -2.90
C PHE A 233 7.06 13.48 -3.94
N ILE A 234 7.98 12.59 -3.57
CA ILE A 234 9.00 12.05 -4.49
C ILE A 234 8.37 11.36 -5.69
N ILE A 235 7.38 10.47 -5.47
CA ILE A 235 6.69 9.76 -6.55
C ILE A 235 5.99 10.75 -7.49
N ASN A 236 5.27 11.73 -6.95
CA ASN A 236 4.60 12.75 -7.74
C ASN A 236 5.58 13.64 -8.51
N CYS A 237 6.74 13.97 -7.92
CA CYS A 237 7.81 14.71 -8.61
C CYS A 237 8.41 13.90 -9.76
N ILE A 238 8.69 12.61 -9.56
CA ILE A 238 9.20 11.74 -10.63
C ILE A 238 8.16 11.62 -11.75
N LEU A 239 6.89 11.39 -11.40
CA LEU A 239 5.79 11.31 -12.35
C LEU A 239 5.65 12.63 -13.14
N PHE A 240 5.73 13.77 -12.46
CA PHE A 240 5.69 15.09 -13.10
C PHE A 240 6.84 15.28 -14.08
N LEU A 241 8.09 15.01 -13.68
CA LEU A 241 9.25 15.13 -14.55
C LEU A 241 9.11 14.23 -15.78
N LEU A 242 8.79 12.95 -15.55
CA LEU A 242 8.63 11.97 -16.60
C LEU A 242 7.54 12.39 -17.59
N LEU A 243 6.35 12.75 -17.12
CA LEU A 243 5.27 13.22 -17.98
C LEU A 243 5.67 14.50 -18.72
N PHE A 244 6.28 15.48 -18.05
CA PHE A 244 6.75 16.71 -18.68
C PHE A 244 7.72 16.45 -19.84
N PHE A 245 8.68 15.55 -19.66
CA PHE A 245 9.65 15.15 -20.69
C PHE A 245 9.01 14.30 -21.81
N LEU A 246 8.01 13.45 -21.51
CA LEU A 246 7.34 12.60 -22.50
C LEU A 246 6.19 13.28 -23.26
N THR A 247 5.49 14.25 -22.67
CA THR A 247 4.34 14.90 -23.32
C THR A 247 4.73 16.11 -24.15
N THR A 248 6.00 16.51 -24.14
CA THR A 248 6.50 17.68 -24.88
C THR A 248 7.32 17.21 -26.09
N PRO A 249 6.74 17.15 -27.31
CA PRO A 249 7.42 16.60 -28.49
C PRO A 249 8.76 17.27 -28.81
N ALA A 250 8.89 18.57 -28.56
CA ALA A 250 10.13 19.33 -28.76
C ALA A 250 11.29 18.90 -27.83
N ILE A 251 10.98 18.48 -26.61
CA ILE A 251 11.97 18.02 -25.65
C ILE A 251 12.39 16.58 -25.96
N ILE A 252 11.47 15.73 -26.45
CA ILE A 252 11.81 14.37 -26.93
C ILE A 252 12.77 14.45 -28.11
N ILE A 253 12.48 15.27 -29.12
CA ILE A 253 13.33 15.40 -30.32
C ILE A 253 14.73 15.88 -29.94
N SER A 254 14.83 16.92 -29.11
CA SER A 254 16.13 17.47 -28.69
C SER A 254 16.93 16.57 -27.74
N THR A 255 16.28 15.77 -26.90
CA THR A 255 16.97 14.78 -26.05
C THR A 255 17.40 13.55 -26.83
N MET A 256 16.59 13.06 -27.78
CA MET A 256 16.93 11.96 -28.68
C MET A 256 18.15 12.29 -29.54
N ASP A 257 18.27 13.55 -29.98
CA ASP A 257 19.42 14.06 -30.73
C ASP A 257 20.70 14.16 -29.85
N LYS A 258 20.53 14.50 -28.56
CA LYS A 258 21.63 14.63 -27.58
C LYS A 258 22.25 13.29 -27.12
N PHE A 259 21.50 12.19 -27.17
CA PHE A 259 22.00 10.86 -26.77
C PHE A 259 22.76 10.11 -27.87
N ASN A 260 23.03 10.74 -29.03
CA ASN A 260 23.83 10.18 -30.12
C ASN A 260 23.34 8.79 -30.60
N VAL A 261 22.06 8.47 -30.34
CA VAL A 261 21.32 7.32 -30.92
C VAL A 261 20.90 7.65 -32.36
N THR A 262 21.42 8.73 -32.93
CA THR A 262 21.03 9.28 -34.23
C THR A 262 21.81 8.73 -35.41
N LYS A 263 22.94 8.01 -35.23
CA LYS A 263 23.63 7.40 -36.39
C LYS A 263 22.83 6.31 -37.13
N PRO A 264 22.02 5.47 -36.46
CA PRO A 264 21.10 4.55 -37.16
C PRO A 264 19.72 5.17 -37.45
N VAL A 265 19.36 6.28 -36.79
CA VAL A 265 18.02 6.90 -36.86
C VAL A 265 17.92 8.00 -37.92
N GLU A 266 19.02 8.66 -38.31
CA GLU A 266 19.03 9.53 -39.51
C GLU A 266 18.63 8.77 -40.79
N TYR A 267 18.91 7.46 -40.86
CA TYR A 267 18.45 6.58 -41.94
C TYR A 267 16.97 6.15 -41.81
N LEU A 268 16.36 6.33 -40.65
CA LEU A 268 14.96 5.99 -40.32
C LEU A 268 14.09 7.24 -40.20
N ASN A 269 14.37 8.29 -40.99
CA ASN A 269 13.59 9.52 -41.08
C ASN A 269 12.21 9.29 -41.74
N ASN A 270 11.46 8.31 -41.22
CA ASN A 270 10.14 7.93 -41.65
C ASN A 270 9.12 8.68 -40.76
N PRO A 271 8.19 9.46 -41.35
CA PRO A 271 7.18 10.22 -40.60
C PRO A 271 6.32 9.34 -39.67
N ILE A 272 6.25 8.04 -39.95
CA ILE A 272 5.58 7.07 -39.09
C ILE A 272 6.31 6.94 -37.75
N VAL A 273 7.64 6.81 -37.74
CA VAL A 273 8.41 6.63 -36.50
C VAL A 273 8.35 7.89 -35.64
N THR A 274 8.48 9.07 -36.24
CA THR A 274 8.48 10.34 -35.48
C THR A 274 7.10 10.70 -34.91
N GLN A 275 6.00 10.30 -35.56
CA GLN A 275 4.64 10.52 -35.07
C GLN A 275 4.12 9.41 -34.14
N PHE A 276 4.50 8.15 -34.37
CA PHE A 276 4.04 7.03 -33.54
C PHE A 276 4.87 6.79 -32.30
N PHE A 277 6.18 7.06 -32.33
CA PHE A 277 7.06 6.77 -31.19
C PHE A 277 6.63 7.48 -29.88
N PRO A 278 6.25 8.77 -29.89
CA PRO A 278 5.74 9.42 -28.68
C PRO A 278 4.47 8.75 -28.14
N THR A 279 3.55 8.35 -29.03
CA THR A 279 2.30 7.66 -28.67
C THR A 279 2.58 6.27 -28.08
N LEU A 280 3.51 5.51 -28.68
CA LEU A 280 3.92 4.20 -28.19
C LEU A 280 4.61 4.30 -26.83
N LEU A 281 5.46 5.30 -26.64
CA LEU A 281 6.17 5.54 -25.39
C LEU A 281 5.19 5.94 -24.27
N LEU A 282 4.22 6.80 -24.56
CA LEU A 282 3.14 7.14 -23.63
C LEU A 282 2.27 5.93 -23.30
N TRP A 283 1.97 5.07 -24.28
CA TRP A 283 1.22 3.84 -24.05
C TRP A 283 1.98 2.84 -23.17
N ALA A 284 3.26 2.60 -23.45
CA ALA A 284 4.12 1.75 -22.64
C ALA A 284 4.27 2.30 -21.21
N PHE A 285 4.41 3.63 -21.06
CA PHE A 285 4.45 4.26 -19.75
C PHE A 285 3.11 4.11 -19.02
N SER A 286 1.98 4.36 -19.69
CA SER A 286 0.64 4.18 -19.13
C SER A 286 0.40 2.72 -18.69
N ALA A 287 0.93 1.75 -19.42
CA ALA A 287 0.88 0.34 -19.04
C ALA A 287 1.77 0.01 -17.82
N LEU A 288 2.90 0.70 -17.64
CA LEU A 288 3.81 0.52 -16.50
C LEU A 288 3.39 1.32 -15.26
N LEU A 289 2.63 2.41 -15.42
CA LEU A 289 2.24 3.30 -14.33
C LEU A 289 1.52 2.58 -13.17
N PRO A 290 0.59 1.64 -13.40
CA PRO A 290 -0.04 0.86 -12.32
C PRO A 290 0.92 -0.03 -11.51
N THR A 291 2.11 -0.31 -12.03
CA THR A 291 3.14 -1.09 -11.30
C THR A 291 4.13 -0.21 -10.54
N ILE A 292 4.23 1.07 -10.92
CA ILE A 292 5.13 2.05 -10.31
C ILE A 292 4.44 2.79 -9.16
N VAL A 293 3.15 3.07 -9.31
CA VAL A 293 2.29 3.74 -8.31
C VAL A 293 1.71 2.73 -7.34
#